data_AF-A0A1H3WGM8-F1
#
_entry.id   AF-A0A1H3WGM8-F1
#
_cell.length_a   1.000
_cell.length_b   1.000
_cell.length_c   1.000
_cell.angle_alpha   90.00
_cell.angle_beta   90.00
_cell.angle_gamma   90.00
#
_symmetry.space_group_name_H-M   'P 1'
#
loop_
_entity.id
_entity.type
_entity.pdbx_description
1 polymer ?
#
loop_
_entity_poly.entity_id
_entity_poly.type
_entity_poly.pdbx_seq_one_letter_code
_entity_poly.pdbx_strand_id
1 'polypeptide(L)'
;MIEKQNKQLYFSLVLGTTGMVLIGLGIMRYFTLTDDAIGFGLSLLGFIIANNYLLYIEKKAGINSQTVRIQSITGTVILAGTSYLFLSSI
;
A
#
# COMPACT_ATOMS: atom_id res chain seq x y z
N MET A 1 2.98 -29.15 4.57
CA MET A 1 2.48 -28.01 5.39
C MET A 1 3.31 -26.73 5.24
N ILE A 2 4.59 -26.79 4.88
CA ILE A 2 5.51 -25.63 4.78
C ILE A 2 5.17 -24.67 3.61
N GLU A 3 4.70 -25.17 2.46
CA GLU A 3 4.32 -24.31 1.32
C GLU A 3 3.08 -23.43 1.55
N LYS A 4 2.09 -23.92 2.32
CA LYS A 4 0.85 -23.15 2.60
C LYS A 4 1.13 -21.91 3.44
N GLN A 5 2.06 -22.00 4.40
CA GLN A 5 2.43 -20.87 5.25
C GLN A 5 3.11 -19.76 4.46
N ASN A 6 3.97 -20.11 3.50
CA ASN A 6 4.60 -19.12 2.62
C ASN A 6 3.55 -18.37 1.79
N LYS A 7 2.60 -19.07 1.17
CA LYS A 7 1.58 -18.43 0.32
C LYS A 7 0.71 -17.44 1.08
N GLN A 8 0.35 -17.77 2.32
CA GLN A 8 -0.46 -16.91 3.19
C GLN A 8 0.33 -15.68 3.66
N LEU A 9 1.63 -15.83 3.94
CA LEU A 9 2.55 -14.75 4.27
C LEU A 9 2.71 -13.76 3.12
N TYR A 10 2.95 -14.26 1.89
CA TYR A 10 3.04 -13.44 0.68
C TYR A 10 1.73 -12.71 0.37
N PHE A 11 0.57 -13.32 0.63
CA PHE A 11 -0.72 -12.67 0.44
C PHE A 11 -0.93 -11.51 1.42
N SER A 12 -0.63 -11.71 2.71
CA SER A 12 -0.72 -10.67 3.73
C SER A 12 0.20 -9.49 3.45
N LEU A 13 1.38 -9.74 2.88
CA LEU A 13 2.29 -8.70 2.42
C LEU A 13 1.72 -7.87 1.29
N VAL A 14 1.26 -8.53 0.22
CA VAL A 14 0.67 -7.83 -0.93
C VAL A 14 -0.52 -6.99 -0.48
N LEU A 15 -1.36 -7.51 0.41
CA LEU A 15 -2.45 -6.74 1.02
C LEU A 15 -1.94 -5.55 1.85
N GLY A 16 -0.95 -5.74 2.71
CA GLY A 16 -0.38 -4.69 3.54
C GLY A 16 0.21 -3.55 2.71
N THR A 17 1.01 -3.89 1.69
CA THR A 17 1.63 -2.89 0.82
C THR A 17 0.59 -2.21 -0.08
N THR A 18 -0.39 -2.93 -0.63
CA THR A 18 -1.48 -2.34 -1.44
C THR A 18 -2.35 -1.42 -0.58
N GLY A 19 -2.63 -1.81 0.67
CA GLY A 19 -3.33 -0.99 1.65
C GLY A 19 -2.60 0.32 1.93
N MET A 20 -1.27 0.29 2.08
CA MET A 20 -0.48 1.52 2.23
C MET A 20 -0.61 2.43 1.00
N VAL A 21 -0.56 1.89 -0.22
CA VAL A 21 -0.73 2.70 -1.43
C VAL A 21 -2.11 3.36 -1.46
N LEU A 22 -3.17 2.61 -1.12
CA LEU A 22 -4.52 3.16 -1.04
C LEU A 22 -4.66 4.25 0.02
N ILE A 23 -4.02 4.09 1.19
CA ILE A 23 -3.97 5.13 2.22
C ILE A 23 -3.28 6.39 1.67
N GLY A 24 -2.13 6.26 1.01
CA GLY A 24 -1.43 7.39 0.40
C GLY A 24 -2.28 8.13 -0.63
N LEU A 25 -2.99 7.41 -1.49
CA LEU A 25 -3.93 7.99 -2.45
C LEU A 25 -5.11 8.70 -1.76
N GLY A 26 -5.64 8.11 -0.68
CA GLY A 26 -6.70 8.70 0.14
C GLY A 26 -6.27 10.01 0.80
N ILE A 27 -5.05 10.06 1.33
CA ILE A 27 -4.47 11.27 1.94
C ILE A 27 -4.33 12.38 0.88
N MET A 28 -3.82 12.06 -0.31
CA MET A 28 -3.72 13.04 -1.40
C MET A 28 -5.09 13.56 -1.82
N ARG A 29 -6.07 12.67 -2.01
CA ARG A 29 -7.44 13.07 -2.38
C ARG A 29 -8.11 13.92 -1.31
N TYR A 30 -7.93 13.56 -0.03
CA TYR A 30 -8.46 14.35 1.08
C TYR A 30 -7.89 15.77 1.05
N PHE A 31 -6.57 15.91 0.92
CA PHE A 31 -5.93 17.21 0.83
C PHE A 31 -6.43 18.05 -0.35
N THR A 32 -6.60 17.44 -1.54
CA THR A 32 -7.16 18.15 -2.71
C THR A 32 -8.59 18.65 -2.50
N LEU A 33 -9.37 18.00 -1.62
CA LEU A 33 -10.77 18.36 -1.39
C LEU A 33 -10.96 19.34 -0.22
N THR A 34 -10.13 19.25 0.82
CA THR A 34 -10.30 20.04 2.04
C THR A 34 -9.33 21.19 2.17
N ASP A 35 -8.22 21.17 1.43
CA ASP A 35 -7.08 22.11 1.54
C ASP A 35 -6.54 22.24 2.99
N ASP A 36 -6.81 21.24 3.82
CA ASP A 36 -6.41 21.20 5.22
C ASP A 36 -4.96 20.72 5.35
N ALA A 37 -4.04 21.68 5.37
CA ALA A 37 -2.60 21.44 5.49
C ALA A 37 -2.22 20.75 6.82
N ILE A 38 -2.93 21.00 7.92
CA ILE A 38 -2.64 20.39 9.22
C ILE A 38 -3.08 18.92 9.21
N GLY A 39 -4.32 18.65 8.78
CA GLY A 39 -4.83 17.30 8.62
C GLY A 39 -3.99 16.46 7.65
N PHE A 40 -3.52 17.07 6.56
CA PHE A 40 -2.59 16.44 5.62
C PHE A 40 -1.24 16.12 6.26
N GLY A 41 -0.65 17.06 6.99
CA GLY A 41 0.62 16.85 7.70
C GLY A 41 0.54 15.73 8.74
N LEU A 42 -0.51 15.69 9.56
CA LEU A 42 -0.75 14.60 10.50
C LEU A 42 -0.93 13.24 9.79
N SER A 43 -1.70 13.23 8.70
CA SER A 43 -1.95 12.01 7.93
C SER A 43 -0.67 11.46 7.28
N LEU A 44 0.20 12.34 6.76
CA LEU A 44 1.50 11.96 6.23
C LEU A 44 2.42 11.39 7.31
N LEU A 45 2.45 11.98 8.52
CA LEU A 45 3.22 11.44 9.63
C LEU A 45 2.72 10.04 10.03
N GLY A 46 1.40 9.88 10.14
CA GLY A 46 0.77 8.58 10.40
C GLY A 46 1.14 7.55 9.32
N PHE A 47 1.10 7.94 8.06
CA PHE A 47 1.50 7.10 6.93
C PHE A 47 2.97 6.66 7.02
N ILE A 48 3.89 7.56 7.34
CA ILE A 48 5.32 7.24 7.50
C ILE A 48 5.53 6.25 8.64
N ILE A 49 4.89 6.47 9.80
CA ILE A 49 4.99 5.57 10.95
C ILE A 49 4.44 4.18 10.60
N ALA A 50 3.26 4.12 9.98
CA ALA A 50 2.62 2.87 9.59
C ALA A 50 3.46 2.11 8.55
N ASN A 51 4.04 2.80 7.57
CA ASN A 51 4.91 2.20 6.57
C ASN A 51 6.22 1.66 7.18
N ASN A 52 6.81 2.39 8.14
CA ASN A 52 7.99 1.90 8.87
C ASN A 52 7.66 0.67 9.73
N TYR A 53 6.50 0.65 10.37
CA TYR A 53 6.04 -0.50 11.14
C TYR A 53 5.80 -1.73 10.26
N LEU A 54 5.20 -1.53 9.08
CA LEU A 54 5.03 -2.60 8.09
C LEU A 54 6.41 -3.17 7.71
N LEU A 55 7.36 -2.32 7.29
CA LEU A 55 8.73 -2.75 6.96
C LEU A 55 9.43 -3.50 8.10
N TYR A 56 9.19 -3.11 9.34
CA TYR A 56 9.71 -3.83 10.51
C TYR A 56 9.14 -5.25 10.62
N ILE A 57 7.83 -5.42 10.43
CA ILE A 57 7.18 -6.73 10.41
C ILE A 57 7.69 -7.58 9.25
N GLU A 58 7.82 -7.00 8.05
CA GLU A 58 8.33 -7.69 6.86
C GLU A 58 9.75 -8.24 7.08
N LYS A 59 10.64 -7.41 7.66
CA LYS A 59 12.01 -7.81 8.01
C LYS A 59 12.02 -8.91 9.08
N LYS A 60 11.16 -8.80 10.10
CA LYS A 60 11.03 -9.81 11.15
C LYS A 60 10.52 -11.15 10.60
N ALA A 61 9.73 -11.14 9.53
CA ALA A 61 9.27 -12.33 8.84
C ALA A 61 10.33 -12.99 7.94
N GLY A 62 11.55 -12.43 7.85
CA GLY A 62 12.64 -12.97 7.04
C GLY A 62 12.50 -12.73 5.53
N ILE A 63 11.66 -11.76 5.14
CA ILE A 63 11.31 -11.51 3.74
C ILE A 63 12.15 -10.38 3.18
N ASN A 64 12.70 -10.58 1.98
CA ASN A 64 13.39 -9.51 1.28
C ASN A 64 12.39 -8.45 0.80
N SER A 65 12.18 -7.42 1.63
CA SER A 65 11.20 -6.32 1.43
C SER A 65 11.24 -5.65 0.05
N GLN A 66 12.38 -5.69 -0.66
CA GLN A 66 12.50 -5.09 -2.00
C GLN A 66 11.61 -5.79 -3.04
N THR A 67 11.57 -7.13 -3.04
CA THR A 67 10.82 -7.91 -4.04
C THR A 67 9.32 -7.76 -3.87
N VAL A 68 8.84 -7.76 -2.61
CA VAL A 68 7.43 -7.60 -2.26
C VAL A 68 6.92 -6.22 -2.66
N ARG A 69 7.72 -5.19 -2.36
CA ARG A 69 7.37 -3.81 -2.61
C ARG A 69 7.24 -3.52 -4.10
N ILE A 70 8.13 -4.06 -4.93
CA ILE A 70 8.04 -3.99 -6.40
C ILE A 70 6.77 -4.69 -6.89
N GLN A 71 6.49 -5.91 -6.44
CA GLN A 71 5.29 -6.65 -6.88
C GLN A 71 3.99 -5.94 -6.50
N SER A 72 3.89 -5.39 -5.29
CA SER A 72 2.70 -4.67 -4.87
C SER A 72 2.54 -3.32 -5.58
N ILE A 73 3.63 -2.59 -5.86
CA ILE A 73 3.57 -1.38 -6.68
C ILE A 73 3.07 -1.73 -8.08
N THR A 74 3.66 -2.74 -8.73
CA THR A 74 3.22 -3.19 -10.06
C THR A 74 1.75 -3.62 -10.06
N GLY A 75 1.32 -4.41 -9.07
CA GLY A 75 -0.06 -4.84 -8.92
C GLY A 75 -1.03 -3.68 -8.71
N THR A 76 -0.67 -2.72 -7.87
CA THR A 76 -1.50 -1.53 -7.60
C THR A 76 -1.61 -0.63 -8.82
N VAL A 77 -0.53 -0.46 -9.59
CA VAL A 77 -0.53 0.32 -10.84
C VAL A 77 -1.43 -0.35 -11.90
N ILE A 78 -1.38 -1.68 -12.05
CA ILE A 78 -2.25 -2.40 -12.97
C ILE A 78 -3.73 -2.28 -12.54
N LEU A 79 -4.02 -2.42 -11.24
CA LEU A 79 -5.37 -2.26 -10.70
C LEU A 79 -5.91 -0.83 -10.88
N ALA A 80 -5.09 0.18 -10.60
CA ALA A 80 -5.46 1.58 -10.81
C ALA A 80 -5.69 1.90 -12.29
N GLY A 81 -4.80 1.43 -13.18
CA GLY A 81 -4.94 1.63 -14.62
C GLY A 81 -6.18 0.94 -15.20
N THR A 82 -6.45 -0.31 -14.79
CA THR A 82 -7.66 -1.03 -15.22
C THR A 82 -8.93 -0.40 -14.67
N SER A 83 -8.91 0.10 -13.42
CA SER A 83 -10.04 0.85 -12.84
C SER A 83 -10.33 2.14 -13.61
N TYR A 84 -9.29 2.89 -13.99
CA TYR A 84 -9.44 4.13 -14.78
C TYR A 84 -10.05 3.85 -16.15
N LEU A 85 -9.55 2.83 -16.86
CA LEU A 85 -10.08 2.43 -18.16
C LEU A 85 -11.56 2.06 -18.05
N PHE A 86 -11.93 1.26 -17.05
CA PHE A 86 -13.31 0.83 -16.83
C PHE A 86 -14.25 2.00 -16.53
N LEU A 87 -13.80 2.97 -15.73
CA LEU A 87 -14.58 4.17 -15.40
C LEU A 87 -14.72 5.12 -16.60
N SER A 88 -13.72 5.16 -17.50
CA SER A 88 -13.74 5.99 -18.71
C SER A 88 -14.60 5.41 -19.84
N SER A 89 -14.96 4.13 -19.76
CA SER A 89 -15.79 3.41 -20.73
C SER A 89 -17.28 3.34 -20.37
N ILE A 90 -17.69 4.00 -19.28
CA ILE A 90 -19.09 4.22 -18.86
C ILE A 90 -19.43 5.70 -19.08
#